data_AF-A0A642FP34-F1
#
_entry.id   AF-A0A642FP34-F1
#
_cell.length_a   1.000
_cell.length_b   1.000
_cell.length_c   1.000
_cell.angle_alpha   90.00
_cell.angle_beta   90.00
_cell.angle_gamma   90.00
#
_symmetry.space_group_name_H-M   'P 1'
#
loop_
_entity.id
_entity.type
_entity.pdbx_description
1 polymer ?
#
loop_
_entity_poly.entity_id
_entity_poly.type
_entity_poly.pdbx_seq_one_letter_code
_entity_poly.pdbx_strand_id
1 'polypeptide(L)'
;MQKWEEIEQKKEYLKGYIKAKNREALIKDQIQQLRLDTMFPALQGDGMPRGSSQKDLSDYTAKIESLMEELKKEWVESVIRYERIRKAINKMNDEQEKEALTRYYLLRENNKVIQRKMGVSKAKLYRIYDSALENFEIL
;
A
#
# COMPACT_ATOMS: atom_id res chain seq x y z
N MET A 1 24.24 3.29 15.67
CA MET A 1 23.00 3.82 15.08
C MET A 1 22.28 4.60 16.16
N GLN A 2 21.81 5.82 15.89
CA GLN A 2 21.08 6.58 16.92
C GLN A 2 19.67 5.98 17.10
N LYS A 3 19.09 6.03 18.32
CA LYS A 3 17.78 5.40 18.62
C LYS A 3 16.67 5.83 17.65
N TRP A 4 16.66 7.09 17.23
CA TRP A 4 15.67 7.61 16.26
C TRP A 4 15.84 7.01 14.86
N GLU A 5 17.06 6.69 14.45
CA GLU A 5 17.40 6.10 13.15
C GLU A 5 16.83 4.68 13.07
N GLU A 6 16.98 3.91 14.14
CA GLU A 6 16.43 2.55 14.25
C GLU A 6 14.89 2.58 14.18
N ILE A 7 14.26 3.50 14.89
CA ILE A 7 12.80 3.68 14.87
C ILE A 7 12.31 4.06 13.46
N GLU A 8 13.02 4.93 12.74
CA GLU A 8 12.62 5.30 11.39
C GLU A 8 12.79 4.14 10.40
N GLN A 9 13.82 3.31 10.56
CA GLN A 9 13.97 2.07 9.79
C GLN A 9 12.81 1.09 10.04
N LYS A 10 12.39 0.91 11.30
CA LYS A 10 11.22 0.09 11.65
C LYS A 10 9.95 0.64 11.02
N LYS A 11 9.72 1.96 11.09
CA LYS A 11 8.57 2.59 10.43
C LYS A 11 8.61 2.39 8.93
N GLU A 12 9.76 2.56 8.29
CA GLU A 12 9.92 2.38 6.84
C GLU A 12 9.69 0.91 6.42
N TYR A 13 10.20 -0.05 7.18
CA TYR A 13 9.93 -1.47 7.01
C TYR A 13 8.42 -1.76 7.04
N LEU A 14 7.74 -1.31 8.08
CA LEU A 14 6.29 -1.48 8.25
C LEU A 14 5.48 -0.77 7.14
N LYS A 15 5.90 0.45 6.74
CA LYS A 15 5.30 1.19 5.62
C LYS A 15 5.50 0.49 4.27
N GLY A 16 6.49 -0.40 4.14
CA GLY A 16 6.78 -1.13 2.90
C GLY A 16 5.58 -1.87 2.34
N TYR A 17 4.74 -2.48 3.20
CA TYR A 17 3.50 -3.13 2.78
C TYR A 17 2.48 -2.13 2.21
N ILE A 18 2.31 -0.98 2.88
CA ILE A 18 1.39 0.08 2.42
C ILE A 18 1.85 0.61 1.06
N LYS A 19 3.17 0.83 0.89
CA LYS A 19 3.75 1.28 -0.39
C LYS A 19 3.47 0.28 -1.50
N ALA A 20 3.69 -1.02 -1.27
CA ALA A 20 3.39 -2.07 -2.24
C ALA A 20 1.89 -2.09 -2.63
N LYS A 21 0.98 -1.99 -1.65
CA LYS A 21 -0.46 -1.90 -1.93
C LYS A 21 -0.88 -0.65 -2.69
N ASN A 22 -0.21 0.48 -2.47
CA ASN A 22 -0.47 1.70 -3.23
C ASN A 22 0.01 1.57 -4.69
N ARG A 23 1.16 0.90 -4.93
CA ARG A 23 1.61 0.59 -6.30
C ARG A 23 0.65 -0.35 -7.01
N GLU A 24 0.18 -1.40 -6.32
CA GLU A 24 -0.85 -2.30 -6.85
C GLU A 24 -2.10 -1.54 -7.29
N ALA A 25 -2.58 -0.60 -6.46
CA ALA A 25 -3.74 0.24 -6.80
C ALA A 25 -3.46 1.14 -8.00
N LEU A 26 -2.31 1.82 -8.04
CA LEU A 26 -1.92 2.69 -9.15
C LEU A 26 -1.85 1.93 -10.49
N ILE A 27 -1.27 0.73 -10.50
CA ILE A 27 -1.18 -0.10 -11.72
C ILE A 27 -2.58 -0.54 -12.17
N LYS A 28 -3.46 -0.92 -11.23
CA LYS A 28 -4.86 -1.25 -11.55
C LYS A 28 -5.59 -0.06 -12.18
N ASP A 29 -5.41 1.13 -11.62
CA ASP A 29 -6.02 2.35 -12.15
C ASP A 29 -5.50 2.64 -13.56
N GLN A 30 -4.19 2.50 -13.82
CA GLN A 30 -3.60 2.65 -15.15
C GLN A 30 -4.16 1.65 -16.17
N ILE A 31 -4.33 0.38 -15.79
CA ILE A 31 -4.95 -0.64 -16.65
C ILE A 31 -6.40 -0.25 -16.97
N GLN A 32 -7.16 0.23 -15.98
CA GLN A 32 -8.55 0.66 -16.19
C GLN A 32 -8.64 1.88 -17.10
N GLN A 33 -7.78 2.88 -16.92
CA GLN A 33 -7.73 4.06 -17.80
C GLN A 33 -7.45 3.63 -19.25
N LEU A 34 -6.43 2.81 -19.50
CA LEU A 34 -6.12 2.31 -20.85
C LEU A 34 -7.27 1.53 -21.49
N ARG A 35 -8.03 0.76 -20.69
CA ARG A 35 -9.22 0.06 -21.19
C ARG A 35 -10.33 1.03 -21.57
N LEU A 36 -10.60 2.04 -20.75
CA LEU A 36 -11.59 3.07 -21.04
C LEU A 36 -11.22 3.87 -22.29
N ASP A 37 -9.96 4.26 -22.38
CA ASP A 37 -9.37 4.97 -23.53
C ASP A 37 -9.55 4.18 -24.83
N THR A 38 -9.37 2.86 -24.77
CA THR A 38 -9.52 1.95 -25.91
C THR A 38 -10.98 1.72 -26.28
N MET A 39 -11.87 1.54 -25.31
CA MET A 39 -13.31 1.27 -25.55
C MET A 39 -14.08 2.52 -25.98
N PHE A 40 -13.69 3.70 -25.50
CA PHE A 40 -14.40 4.95 -25.73
C PHE A 40 -13.47 6.09 -26.19
N PRO A 41 -12.86 5.99 -27.38
CA PRO A 41 -11.94 7.03 -27.88
C PRO A 41 -12.60 8.42 -27.97
N ALA A 42 -13.92 8.46 -28.23
CA ALA A 42 -14.69 9.69 -28.34
C ALA A 42 -14.83 10.49 -27.02
N LEU A 43 -14.58 9.87 -25.85
CA LEU A 43 -14.60 10.56 -24.56
C LEU A 43 -13.31 11.36 -24.29
N GLN A 44 -12.28 11.21 -25.13
CA GLN A 44 -10.98 11.85 -24.97
C GLN A 44 -10.84 13.22 -25.64
N GLY A 45 -11.86 13.69 -26.36
CA GLY A 45 -11.76 14.90 -27.19
C GLY A 45 -12.99 15.80 -27.11
N ASP A 46 -12.73 17.10 -27.17
CA ASP A 46 -13.60 18.28 -27.32
C ASP A 46 -14.47 18.29 -28.60
N GLY A 47 -14.72 17.12 -29.22
CA GLY A 47 -15.57 16.97 -30.41
C GLY A 47 -14.87 17.24 -31.74
N MET A 48 -13.58 17.55 -31.76
CA MET A 48 -12.83 17.82 -32.99
C MET A 48 -12.22 16.53 -33.58
N PRO A 49 -12.41 16.21 -34.88
CA PRO A 49 -11.79 15.06 -35.52
C PRO A 49 -10.29 15.28 -35.60
N ARG A 50 -9.50 14.60 -34.77
CA ARG A 50 -8.05 14.57 -34.94
C ARG A 50 -7.71 13.56 -36.03
N GLY A 51 -6.97 14.01 -37.04
CA GLY A 51 -6.51 13.19 -38.16
C GLY A 51 -5.85 11.90 -37.70
N SER A 52 -6.03 10.85 -38.50
CA SER A 52 -5.64 9.46 -38.27
C SER A 52 -4.21 9.30 -37.74
N SER A 53 -4.08 9.31 -36.42
CA SER A 53 -3.00 8.61 -35.71
C SER A 53 -3.68 7.57 -34.85
N GLN A 54 -4.38 6.63 -35.48
CA GLN A 54 -4.74 5.35 -34.88
C GLN A 54 -3.43 4.70 -34.47
N LYS A 55 -2.94 5.01 -33.27
CA LYS A 55 -1.91 4.21 -32.61
C LYS A 55 -2.48 2.80 -32.57
N ASP A 56 -1.75 1.87 -33.18
CA ASP A 56 -2.25 0.56 -33.49
C ASP A 56 -2.74 -0.13 -32.21
N LEU A 57 -3.93 -0.74 -32.24
CA LEU A 57 -4.55 -1.32 -31.03
C LEU A 57 -3.68 -2.41 -30.39
N SER A 58 -2.77 -2.99 -31.18
CA SER A 58 -1.72 -3.90 -30.75
C SER A 58 -0.78 -3.28 -29.70
N ASP A 59 -0.39 -2.01 -29.85
CA ASP A 59 0.49 -1.30 -28.91
C ASP A 59 -0.17 -1.14 -27.53
N TYR A 60 -1.47 -0.85 -27.52
CA TYR A 60 -2.26 -0.74 -26.29
C TYR A 60 -2.41 -2.09 -25.59
N THR A 61 -2.62 -3.16 -26.37
CA THR A 61 -2.74 -4.53 -25.84
C THR A 61 -1.43 -4.96 -25.17
N ALA A 62 -0.29 -4.76 -25.86
CA ALA A 62 1.03 -5.05 -25.30
C ALA A 62 1.31 -4.25 -24.02
N LYS A 63 0.87 -2.98 -23.95
CA LYS A 63 1.02 -2.16 -22.74
C LYS A 63 0.18 -2.67 -21.56
N ILE A 64 -1.07 -3.08 -21.81
CA ILE A 64 -1.93 -3.68 -20.79
C ILE A 64 -1.32 -4.98 -20.28
N GLU A 65 -0.82 -5.85 -21.16
CA GLU A 65 -0.14 -7.10 -20.76
C GLU A 65 1.09 -6.84 -19.89
N SER A 66 1.93 -5.88 -20.27
CA SER A 66 3.07 -5.46 -19.47
C SER A 66 2.66 -4.98 -18.07
N LEU A 67 1.61 -4.17 -17.95
CA LEU A 67 1.10 -3.70 -16.67
C LEU A 67 0.47 -4.82 -15.84
N MET A 68 -0.18 -5.81 -16.47
CA MET A 68 -0.71 -6.98 -15.75
C MET A 68 0.42 -7.83 -15.14
N GLU A 69 1.52 -8.01 -15.86
CA GLU A 69 2.70 -8.72 -15.33
C GLU A 69 3.37 -7.93 -14.20
N GLU A 70 3.46 -6.60 -14.32
CA GLU A 70 3.93 -5.73 -13.23
C GLU A 70 3.02 -5.81 -12.00
N LEU A 71 1.70 -5.78 -12.21
CA LEU A 71 0.70 -5.92 -11.16
C LEU A 71 0.86 -7.25 -10.42
N LYS A 72 1.10 -8.34 -11.14
CA LYS A 72 1.34 -9.66 -10.55
C LYS A 72 2.58 -9.67 -9.66
N LYS A 73 3.67 -9.04 -10.10
CA LYS A 73 4.92 -8.92 -9.32
C LYS A 73 4.70 -8.09 -8.04
N GLU A 74 4.07 -6.92 -8.15
CA GLU A 74 3.74 -6.07 -7.00
C GLU A 74 2.76 -6.75 -6.04
N TRP A 75 1.81 -7.53 -6.55
CA TRP A 75 0.90 -8.32 -5.71
C TRP A 75 1.66 -9.36 -4.88
N VAL A 76 2.54 -10.16 -5.51
CA VAL A 76 3.38 -11.15 -4.81
C VAL A 76 4.23 -10.47 -3.74
N GLU A 77 4.89 -9.36 -4.08
CA GLU A 77 5.71 -8.60 -3.14
C GLU A 77 4.86 -8.07 -1.96
N SER A 78 3.65 -7.58 -2.23
CA SER A 78 2.73 -7.11 -1.18
C SER A 78 2.34 -8.24 -0.21
N VAL A 79 2.13 -9.46 -0.71
CA VAL A 79 1.80 -10.64 0.10
C VAL A 79 2.99 -11.06 0.95
N ILE A 80 4.19 -11.08 0.37
CA ILE A 80 5.42 -11.42 1.11
C ILE A 80 5.66 -10.41 2.24
N ARG A 81 5.53 -9.10 1.97
CA ARG A 81 5.67 -8.05 2.98
C ARG A 81 4.62 -8.16 4.07
N TYR A 82 3.37 -8.39 3.69
CA TYR A 82 2.27 -8.61 4.65
C TYR A 82 2.61 -9.75 5.62
N GLU A 83 3.00 -10.92 5.09
CA GLU A 83 3.29 -12.09 5.90
C GLU A 83 4.51 -11.90 6.79
N ARG A 84 5.57 -11.24 6.30
CA ARG A 84 6.75 -10.91 7.12
C ARG A 84 6.41 -9.99 8.29
N ILE A 85 5.71 -8.88 8.01
CA ILE A 85 5.29 -7.92 9.03
C ILE A 85 4.34 -8.58 10.03
N ARG A 86 3.33 -9.31 9.55
CA ARG A 86 2.37 -10.02 10.40
C ARG A 86 3.07 -11.01 11.33
N LYS A 87 4.03 -11.79 10.82
CA LYS A 87 4.83 -12.71 11.65
C LYS A 87 5.68 -11.96 12.67
N ALA A 88 6.33 -10.86 12.29
CA ALA A 88 7.13 -10.05 13.21
C ALA A 88 6.27 -9.45 14.33
N ILE A 89 5.11 -8.88 13.99
CA ILE A 89 4.15 -8.36 14.98
C ILE A 89 3.69 -9.48 15.92
N ASN A 90 3.31 -10.64 15.39
CA ASN A 90 2.82 -11.75 16.22
C ASN A 90 3.85 -12.28 17.24
N LYS A 91 5.14 -12.07 17.00
CA LYS A 91 6.23 -12.45 17.93
C LYS A 91 6.42 -11.47 19.09
N MET A 92 5.85 -10.27 19.03
CA MET A 92 5.92 -9.32 20.14
C MET A 92 5.26 -9.90 21.40
N ASN A 93 5.55 -9.34 22.58
CA ASN A 93 4.97 -9.85 23.83
C ASN A 93 3.67 -9.12 24.22
N ASP A 94 3.60 -7.80 24.00
CA ASP A 94 2.47 -6.98 24.42
C ASP A 94 1.33 -7.00 23.38
N GLU A 95 0.14 -7.42 23.79
CA GLU A 95 -1.03 -7.51 22.91
C GLU A 95 -1.58 -6.15 22.48
N GLN A 96 -1.45 -5.10 23.30
CA GLN A 96 -1.86 -3.75 22.90
C GLN A 96 -0.94 -3.17 21.84
N GLU A 97 0.38 -3.44 21.96
CA GLU A 97 1.36 -3.07 20.95
C GLU A 97 1.10 -3.79 19.62
N LYS A 98 0.84 -5.11 19.67
CA LYS A 98 0.46 -5.90 18.49
C LYS A 98 -0.77 -5.35 17.81
N GLU A 99 -1.83 -5.08 18.58
CA GLU A 99 -3.07 -4.55 18.07
C GLU A 99 -2.85 -3.18 17.42
N ALA A 100 -2.11 -2.28 18.08
CA ALA A 100 -1.80 -0.96 17.57
C ALA A 100 -1.07 -1.02 16.21
N LEU A 101 0.00 -1.81 16.09
CA LEU A 101 0.75 -1.94 14.84
C LEU A 101 -0.06 -2.65 13.76
N THR A 102 -0.81 -3.70 14.10
CA THR A 102 -1.68 -4.42 13.15
C THR A 102 -2.72 -3.48 12.56
N ARG A 103 -3.43 -2.73 13.41
CA ARG A 103 -4.46 -1.80 12.95
C ARG A 103 -3.89 -0.68 12.08
N TYR A 104 -2.77 -0.11 12.49
CA TYR A 104 -2.16 1.00 11.77
C TYR A 104 -1.56 0.55 10.43
N TYR A 105 -0.73 -0.49 10.43
CA TYR A 105 0.07 -0.86 9.25
C TYR A 105 -0.60 -1.89 8.35
N LEU A 106 -1.24 -2.92 8.92
CA LEU A 106 -1.86 -3.99 8.13
C LEU A 106 -3.29 -3.68 7.74
N LEU A 107 -4.08 -3.10 8.66
CA LEU A 107 -5.47 -2.69 8.39
C LEU A 107 -5.60 -1.26 7.87
N ARG A 108 -4.51 -0.48 7.91
CA ARG A 108 -4.45 0.92 7.39
C ARG A 108 -5.51 1.83 8.03
N GLU A 109 -5.84 1.58 9.30
CA GLU A 109 -6.81 2.38 10.03
C GLU A 109 -6.19 3.70 10.48
N ASN A 110 -6.97 4.78 10.49
CA ASN A 110 -6.50 6.06 11.04
C ASN A 110 -6.53 6.04 12.58
N ASN A 111 -5.71 6.89 13.20
CA ASN A 111 -5.57 6.95 14.66
C ASN A 111 -6.89 7.16 15.42
N LYS A 112 -7.87 7.90 14.86
CA LYS A 112 -9.17 8.10 15.53
C LYS A 112 -9.98 6.79 15.58
N VAL A 113 -9.93 6.00 14.51
CA VAL A 113 -10.58 4.68 14.46
C VAL A 113 -9.89 3.73 15.42
N ILE A 114 -8.55 3.67 15.41
CA ILE A 114 -7.76 2.83 16.30
C ILE A 114 -8.05 3.15 17.76
N GLN A 115 -8.01 4.44 18.11
CA GLN A 115 -8.31 4.93 19.45
C GLN A 115 -9.67 4.39 19.96
N ARG A 116 -10.72 4.50 19.14
CA ARG A 116 -12.06 4.01 19.48
C ARG A 116 -12.10 2.49 19.61
N LYS A 117 -11.48 1.75 18.69
CA LYS A 117 -11.49 0.28 18.70
C LYS A 117 -10.70 -0.31 19.86
N MET A 118 -9.58 0.31 20.25
CA MET A 118 -8.77 -0.09 21.40
C MET A 118 -9.31 0.44 22.74
N GLY A 119 -10.30 1.34 22.74
CA GLY A 119 -10.86 1.90 23.96
C GLY A 119 -9.88 2.74 24.77
N VAL A 120 -8.91 3.39 24.13
CA VAL A 120 -7.85 4.17 24.81
C VAL A 120 -7.96 5.67 24.53
N SER A 121 -7.31 6.50 25.36
CA SER A 121 -7.17 7.92 25.05
C SER A 121 -6.15 8.13 23.94
N LYS A 122 -6.23 9.28 23.23
CA LYS A 122 -5.25 9.67 22.20
C LYS A 122 -3.82 9.66 22.74
N ALA A 123 -3.60 10.20 23.95
CA ALA A 123 -2.29 10.21 24.60
C ALA A 123 -1.78 8.79 24.91
N LYS A 124 -2.66 7.90 25.38
CA LYS A 124 -2.29 6.50 25.63
C LYS A 124 -1.97 5.76 24.33
N LEU A 125 -2.72 6.00 23.25
CA LEU A 125 -2.44 5.40 21.94
C LEU A 125 -1.03 5.75 21.44
N TYR A 126 -0.62 7.01 21.54
CA TYR A 126 0.75 7.39 21.13
C TYR A 126 1.82 6.71 21.97
N ARG A 127 1.64 6.61 23.30
CA ARG A 127 2.58 5.89 24.17
C ARG A 127 2.68 4.40 23.81
N ILE A 128 1.55 3.74 23.55
CA ILE A 128 1.53 2.34 23.09
C ILE A 128 2.28 2.24 21.76
N TYR A 129 2.04 3.16 20.83
CA TYR A 129 2.67 3.14 19.51
C TYR A 129 4.20 3.36 19.58
N ASP A 130 4.65 4.32 20.38
CA ASP A 130 6.08 4.59 20.58
C ASP A 130 6.77 3.37 21.23
N SER A 131 6.15 2.80 22.27
CA SER A 131 6.62 1.57 22.92
C SER A 131 6.65 0.38 21.95
N ALA A 132 5.60 0.22 21.14
CA ALA A 132 5.51 -0.83 20.14
C ALA A 132 6.64 -0.76 19.11
N LEU A 133 7.03 0.44 18.66
CA LEU A 133 8.15 0.61 17.74
C LEU A 133 9.50 0.37 18.40
N GLU A 134 9.64 0.68 19.68
CA GLU A 134 10.85 0.34 20.44
C GLU A 134 11.01 -1.19 20.54
N ASN A 135 9.92 -1.90 20.84
CA ASN A 135 9.90 -3.36 21.05
C ASN A 135 9.78 -4.19 19.76
N PHE A 136 9.42 -3.58 18.63
CA PHE A 136 9.28 -4.28 17.35
C PHE A 136 10.65 -4.67 16.80
N GLU A 137 10.82 -5.93 16.41
CA GLU A 137 12.04 -6.43 15.78
C GLU A 137 11.79 -6.76 14.30
N ILE A 138 12.68 -6.27 13.43
CA ILE A 138 12.67 -6.64 12.01
C ILE A 138 13.28 -8.04 11.89
N LEU A 139 12.50 -8.98 11.38
CA LEU A 139 12.94 -10.35 11.06
C LEU A 139 13.63 -10.44 9.70
#